data_AF-A0AAW1NJR2-F1
#
_entry.id   AF-A0AAW1NJR2-F1
#
_cell.length_a   1.000
_cell.length_b   1.000
_cell.length_c   1.000
_cell.angle_alpha   90.00
_cell.angle_beta   90.00
_cell.angle_gamma   90.00
#
_symmetry.space_group_name_H-M   'P 1'
#
loop_
_entity.id
_entity.type
_entity.pdbx_description
1 polymer ?
#
loop_
_entity_poly.entity_id
_entity_poly.type
_entity_poly.pdbx_seq_one_letter_code
_entity_poly.pdbx_strand_id
1 'polypeptide(L)' 'MGGGGHVEGGDFRSKVWSMPGGPYCRPKHWRRNTAFALFGIFLVCVPIAVKSAQLEQRPHEPVRPIPSQMWCKNFGNKEY' A
#
# COMPACT_ATOMS: atom_id res chain seq x y z
N MET A 1 -22.02 9.54 16.56
CA MET A 1 -21.52 10.13 17.81
C MET A 1 -20.73 11.39 17.50
N GLY A 2 -21.12 12.51 18.11
CA GLY A 2 -20.30 13.71 18.32
C GLY A 2 -20.25 14.73 17.18
N GLY A 3 -21.32 15.51 17.03
CA GLY A 3 -21.27 16.81 16.34
C GLY A 3 -20.84 17.92 17.32
N GLY A 4 -20.23 18.98 16.81
CA GLY A 4 -19.83 20.12 17.65
C GLY A 4 -19.58 21.40 16.84
N GLY A 5 -20.30 22.47 17.22
CA GLY A 5 -19.97 23.88 16.98
C GLY A 5 -20.47 24.50 15.67
N HIS A 6 -21.75 24.89 15.60
CA HIS A 6 -22.24 25.80 14.56
C HIS A 6 -21.83 27.23 14.96
N VAL A 7 -20.81 27.78 14.28
CA VAL A 7 -20.52 29.22 14.29
C VAL A 7 -21.35 29.88 13.18
N GLU A 8 -22.06 30.97 13.48
CA GLU A 8 -22.82 31.75 12.50
C GLU A 8 -21.87 32.24 11.40
N GLY A 9 -22.03 31.73 10.17
CA GLY A 9 -21.16 32.04 9.03
C GLY A 9 -20.60 30.83 8.29
N GLY A 10 -21.12 29.63 8.51
CA GLY A 10 -20.65 28.42 7.83
C GLY A 10 -19.23 28.01 8.27
N ASP A 11 -18.94 26.71 8.24
CA ASP A 11 -17.64 26.23 8.67
C ASP A 11 -16.56 26.64 7.65
N PHE A 12 -15.67 27.57 8.00
CA PHE A 12 -14.57 28.04 7.14
C PHE A 12 -13.64 26.90 6.70
N ARG A 13 -13.64 25.78 7.42
CA ARG A 13 -12.96 24.53 7.03
C ARG A 13 -13.45 23.97 5.69
N SER A 14 -14.65 24.33 5.25
CA SER A 14 -15.16 23.97 3.92
C SER A 14 -14.50 24.76 2.78
N LYS A 15 -13.92 25.93 3.06
CA LYS A 15 -13.26 26.80 2.08
C LYS A 15 -11.76 26.55 1.98
N VAL A 16 -11.17 25.84 2.94
CA VAL A 16 -9.73 25.57 3.01
C VAL A 16 -9.45 24.15 2.52
N TRP A 17 -8.69 24.03 1.44
CA TRP A 17 -8.19 22.74 0.97
C TRP A 17 -6.78 22.47 1.48
N SER A 18 -6.52 21.23 1.89
CA SER A 18 -5.19 20.77 2.30
C SER A 18 -4.93 19.35 1.78
N MET A 19 -3.67 19.05 1.46
CA MET A 19 -3.25 17.75 0.91
C MET A 19 -3.67 16.54 1.77
N PRO A 20 -3.52 16.53 3.11
CA PRO A 20 -3.99 15.42 3.95
C PRO A 20 -5.50 15.45 4.24
N GLY A 21 -6.18 16.54 3.87
CA GLY A 21 -7.55 16.84 4.31
C GLY A 21 -7.60 17.68 5.60
N GLY A 22 -8.78 18.21 5.90
CA GLY A 22 -9.05 18.99 7.10
C GLY A 22 -9.42 18.15 8.34
N PRO A 23 -9.61 18.81 9.50
CA PRO A 23 -10.07 18.16 10.72
C PRO A 23 -11.38 17.40 10.49
N TYR A 24 -11.49 16.18 11.03
CA TYR A 24 -12.66 15.31 10.90
C TYR A 24 -13.05 14.94 9.45
N CYS A 25 -12.08 14.81 8.55
CA CYS A 25 -12.32 14.33 7.18
C CYS A 25 -13.00 12.96 7.14
N ARG A 26 -14.27 12.94 6.72
CA ARG A 26 -15.06 11.73 6.45
C ARG A 26 -15.74 11.85 5.08
N PRO A 27 -14.99 11.70 3.97
CA PRO A 27 -15.56 11.82 2.65
C PRO A 27 -16.54 10.67 2.39
N LYS A 28 -17.68 10.98 1.75
CA LYS A 28 -18.76 10.01 1.46
C LYS A 28 -18.25 8.74 0.75
N HIS A 29 -17.22 8.86 -0.08
CA HIS A 29 -16.67 7.78 -0.91
C HIS A 29 -15.32 7.23 -0.43
N TRP A 30 -14.98 7.37 0.86
CA TRP A 30 -13.67 6.97 1.38
C TRP A 30 -13.29 5.52 0.98
N ARG A 31 -14.24 4.58 1.06
CA ARG A 31 -14.00 3.16 0.71
C ARG A 31 -13.57 2.97 -0.74
N ARG A 32 -14.27 3.65 -1.67
CA ARG A 32 -13.97 3.56 -3.11
C ARG A 32 -12.61 4.19 -3.42
N ASN A 33 -12.31 5.33 -2.80
CA ASN A 33 -11.03 6.01 -3.01
C ASN A 33 -9.86 5.18 -2.47
N THR A 34 -10.02 4.54 -1.31
CA THR A 34 -9.02 3.61 -0.75
C THR A 34 -8.85 2.39 -1.65
N ALA A 35 -9.93 1.84 -2.23
CA ALA A 35 -9.85 0.72 -3.16
C ALA A 35 -9.04 1.07 -4.41
N PHE A 36 -9.24 2.26 -5.00
CA PHE A 36 -8.43 2.71 -6.14
C PHE A 36 -6.96 2.95 -5.78
N ALA A 37 -6.69 3.51 -4.59
CA ALA A 37 -5.33 3.70 -4.12
C ALA A 37 -4.60 2.35 -3.94
N LEU A 38 -5.25 1.38 -3.28
CA LEU A 38 -4.70 0.04 -3.12
C LEU A 38 -4.51 -0.66 -4.46
N PHE A 39 -5.48 -0.54 -5.38
CA PHE A 39 -5.35 -1.10 -6.73
C PHE A 39 -4.13 -0.54 -7.46
N GLY A 40 -3.90 0.78 -7.41
CA GLY A 40 -2.71 1.41 -7.98
C GLY A 40 -1.42 0.91 -7.35
N ILE A 41 -1.38 0.77 -6.02
CA ILE A 41 -0.22 0.22 -5.29
C ILE A 41 0.06 -1.22 -5.75
N PHE A 42 -0.94 -2.09 -5.78
CA PHE A 42 -0.75 -3.48 -6.22
C PHE A 42 -0.31 -3.57 -7.68
N LEU A 43 -0.88 -2.75 -8.57
CA LEU A 43 -0.49 -2.70 -9.97
C LEU A 43 0.99 -2.37 -10.16
N VAL A 44 1.57 -1.54 -9.29
CA VAL A 44 2.98 -1.15 -9.38
C VAL A 44 3.88 -2.14 -8.61
N CYS A 45 3.51 -2.50 -7.39
CA CYS A 45 4.35 -3.33 -6.53
C CYS A 45 4.47 -4.79 -7.01
N VAL A 46 3.41 -5.36 -7.60
CA VAL A 46 3.44 -6.75 -8.10
C VAL A 46 4.47 -6.96 -9.21
N PRO A 47 4.48 -6.19 -10.32
CA PRO A 47 5.48 -6.38 -11.37
C PRO A 47 6.90 -6.10 -10.87
N ILE A 48 7.07 -5.11 -9.98
CA ILE A 48 8.35 -4.85 -9.32
C ILE A 48 8.81 -6.08 -8.53
N ALA A 49 7.94 -6.69 -7.75
CA ALA A 49 8.26 -7.90 -6.99
C ALA A 49 8.62 -9.08 -7.90
N VAL A 50 7.87 -9.29 -8.99
CA VAL A 50 8.17 -10.35 -9.98
C VAL A 50 9.53 -10.12 -10.64
N LYS A 51 9.85 -8.87 -11.01
CA LYS A 51 11.16 -8.53 -11.59
C LYS A 51 12.28 -8.64 -10.56
N SER A 52 12.05 -8.19 -9.33
CA SER A 52 13.00 -8.31 -8.22
C SER A 52 13.34 -9.79 -7.97
N ALA A 53 12.34 -10.68 -7.94
CA ALA A 53 12.55 -12.11 -7.76
C ALA A 53 13.29 -12.78 -8.94
N GLN A 54 13.11 -12.28 -10.17
CA GLN A 54 13.86 -12.77 -11.34
C GLN A 54 15.34 -12.36 -11.32
N LEU A 55 15.64 -11.18 -10.80
CA LEU A 55 17.00 -10.64 -10.72
C LEU A 55 17.77 -11.12 -9.49
N GLU A 56 17.07 -11.70 -8.52
CA GLU A 56 17.68 -12.17 -7.28
C GLU A 56 18.61 -13.36 -7.54
N GLN A 57 19.91 -13.12 -7.44
CA GLN A 57 20.95 -14.14 -7.54
C GLN A 57 21.61 -14.36 -6.17
N ARG A 58 21.73 -15.63 -5.78
CA ARG A 58 22.42 -16.06 -4.54
C ARG A 58 23.46 -17.12 -4.90
N PRO A 59 24.77 -16.84 -4.72
CA PRO A 59 25.84 -17.80 -5.02
C PRO A 59 25.91 -18.98 -4.06
N HIS A 60 25.46 -18.80 -2.81
CA HIS A 60 25.46 -19.83 -1.78
C HIS A 60 24.05 -20.05 -1.25
N GLU A 61 23.71 -21.30 -0.98
CA GLU A 61 22.42 -21.63 -0.40
C GLU A 61 22.36 -21.26 1.09
N PRO A 62 21.21 -20.77 1.57
CA PRO A 62 21.05 -20.48 2.98
C PRO A 62 21.16 -21.74 3.84
N VAL A 63 21.97 -21.69 4.89
CA VAL A 63 22.14 -22.77 5.90
C VAL A 63 20.84 -23.05 6.69
N ARG A 64 19.87 -22.12 6.64
CA ARG A 64 18.58 -22.20 7.34
C ARG A 64 17.44 -21.86 6.37
N PRO A 65 16.23 -22.39 6.59
CA PRO A 65 15.08 -22.04 5.77
C PRO A 65 14.74 -20.55 5.95
N ILE A 66 14.69 -19.80 4.85
CA ILE A 66 14.36 -18.37 4.83
C ILE A 66 13.22 -18.18 3.82
N PRO A 67 12.16 -17.43 4.15
CA PRO A 67 10.98 -17.27 3.29
C PRO A 67 11.31 -16.80 1.87
N SER A 68 12.34 -15.96 1.70
CA SER A 68 12.80 -15.48 0.38
C SER A 68 13.28 -16.60 -0.56
N GLN A 69 13.54 -17.81 -0.05
CA GLN A 69 13.87 -18.97 -0.87
C GLN A 69 12.71 -19.38 -1.79
N MET A 70 11.45 -19.15 -1.40
CA MET A 70 10.28 -19.51 -2.23
C MET A 70 10.18 -18.69 -3.52
N TRP A 71 10.77 -17.49 -3.55
CA TRP A 71 10.72 -16.59 -4.71
C TRP A 71 12.04 -16.54 -5.49
N CYS A 72 13.14 -16.95 -4.87
CA CYS A 72 14.44 -17.12 -5.53
C CYS A 72 14.42 -18.26 -6.54
N LYS A 73 14.57 -17.93 -7.82
CA LYS A 73 14.71 -18.93 -8.91
C LYS A 73 16.14 -19.44 -9.10
N ASN A 74 17.09 -18.89 -8.35
CA ASN A 74 18.52 -19.14 -8.51
C ASN A 74 18.94 -20.56 -8.08
N PHE A 75 18.16 -21.18 -7.21
CA PHE A 75 18.29 -22.59 -6.87
C PHE A 75 17.26 -23.30 -7.76
N GLY A 76 17.71 -24.12 -8.71
CA GLY A 76 16.82 -24.85 -9.62
C GLY A 76 15.84 -25.77 -8.88
N ASN A 77 15.06 -26.57 -9.62
CA ASN A 77 14.13 -27.52 -9.01
C ASN A 77 14.88 -28.45 -8.04
N LYS A 78 14.74 -28.21 -6.73
CA LYS A 78 15.14 -29.16 -5.70
C LYS A 78 14.02 -30.20 -5.63
N GLU A 79 14.21 -31.33 -6.30
CA GLU A 79 13.46 -32.55 -6.00
C GLU A 79 13.73 -32.87 -4.52
N TYR A 80 12.71 -32.74 -3.69
CA TYR A 80 12.69 -33.25 -2.32
C TYR A 80 12.19 -34.69 -2.32
#